data_AF-A0A645IGK1-F1
#
_entry.id   AF-A0A645IGK1-F1
#
_cell.length_a   1.000
_cell.length_b   1.000
_cell.length_c   1.000
_cell.angle_alpha   90.00
_cell.angle_beta   90.00
_cell.angle_gamma   90.00
#
_symmetry.space_group_name_H-M   'P 1'
#
loop_
_entity.id
_entity.type
_entity.pdbx_description
1 polymer ?
#
loop_
_entity_poly.entity_id
_entity_poly.type
_entity_poly.pdbx_seq_one_letter_code
_entity_poly.pdbx_strand_id
1 'polypeptide(L)'
;MDYFVPQLYWAIDPPAQSFPVLLNWWAEQNPKGRHLLAGMDSTKVPRAWKATEIIRQIQLTRKQPGVAGHVHWNMRSLLRNPDFRTNLIKEVYLQRTVPPALTWLDQTPPGKPLFKLSGSGLRLKASWKASGEDKVRFWVLQMRRSGQWHTEVIDGGASSLALPNQAPEVAALIAIDQFGNASPAAVLQRD
;
A
#
# COMPACT_ATOMS: atom_id res chain seq x y z
N MET A 1 -3.97 -20.95 -5.86
CA MET A 1 -2.87 -19.99 -6.02
C MET A 1 -3.51 -18.61 -6.11
N ASP A 2 -3.31 -17.80 -5.09
CA ASP A 2 -3.89 -16.45 -5.00
C ASP A 2 -2.91 -15.41 -5.51
N TYR A 3 -1.62 -15.62 -5.27
CA TYR A 3 -0.57 -14.78 -5.80
C TYR A 3 0.67 -15.60 -6.13
N PHE A 4 1.56 -15.03 -6.91
CA PHE A 4 2.87 -15.62 -7.19
C PHE A 4 3.95 -14.55 -7.28
N VAL A 5 5.17 -14.94 -6.94
CA VAL A 5 6.32 -14.04 -6.79
C VAL A 5 7.52 -14.61 -7.54
N PRO A 6 7.67 -14.38 -8.85
CA PRO A 6 8.87 -14.79 -9.56
C PRO A 6 10.10 -14.06 -8.99
N GLN A 7 11.20 -14.80 -8.82
CA GLN A 7 12.46 -14.26 -8.33
C GLN A 7 13.19 -13.55 -9.48
N LEU A 8 12.94 -12.25 -9.65
CA LEU A 8 13.50 -11.42 -10.72
C LEU A 8 14.85 -10.82 -10.33
N TYR A 9 15.84 -11.67 -10.02
CA TYR A 9 17.14 -11.26 -9.48
C TYR A 9 18.14 -10.84 -10.57
N TRP A 10 17.66 -10.06 -11.54
CA TRP A 10 18.43 -9.55 -12.67
C TRP A 10 18.47 -8.02 -12.64
N ALA A 11 19.53 -7.44 -13.21
CA ALA A 11 19.64 -5.99 -13.36
C ALA A 11 18.74 -5.50 -14.51
N ILE A 12 18.48 -4.19 -14.56
CA ILE A 12 17.67 -3.55 -15.60
C ILE A 12 18.39 -3.50 -16.96
N ASP A 13 19.70 -3.22 -16.98
CA ASP A 13 20.40 -2.83 -18.22
C ASP A 13 20.77 -4.00 -19.19
N PRO A 14 21.08 -5.24 -18.74
CA PRO A 14 21.47 -6.32 -19.68
C PRO A 14 20.32 -6.80 -20.60
N PRO A 15 20.44 -6.75 -21.94
CA PRO A 15 19.28 -6.79 -22.86
C PRO A 15 18.53 -8.13 -22.97
N ALA A 16 19.19 -9.28 -22.81
CA ALA A 16 18.57 -10.58 -23.10
C ALA A 16 17.74 -11.18 -21.93
N GLN A 17 18.04 -10.79 -20.68
CA GLN A 17 17.36 -11.26 -19.47
C GLN A 17 17.31 -10.14 -18.43
N SER A 18 16.82 -8.98 -18.84
CA SER A 18 16.66 -7.85 -17.93
C SER A 18 15.42 -8.00 -17.05
N PHE A 19 15.46 -7.37 -15.89
CA PHE A 19 14.31 -7.26 -14.98
C PHE A 19 12.99 -6.91 -15.71
N PRO A 20 12.89 -5.85 -16.53
CA PRO A 20 11.64 -5.49 -17.21
C PRO A 20 11.16 -6.54 -18.21
N VAL A 21 12.06 -7.19 -18.96
CA VAL A 21 11.69 -8.23 -19.95
C VAL A 21 11.03 -9.42 -19.24
N LEU A 22 11.64 -9.89 -18.16
CA LEU A 22 11.10 -11.01 -17.38
C LEU A 22 9.81 -10.64 -16.66
N LEU A 23 9.73 -9.41 -16.13
CA LEU A 23 8.52 -8.93 -15.48
C LEU A 23 7.33 -8.92 -16.45
N ASN A 24 7.52 -8.41 -17.67
CA ASN A 24 6.49 -8.41 -18.70
C ASN A 24 6.07 -9.84 -19.08
N TRP A 25 7.06 -10.72 -19.30
CA TRP A 25 6.78 -12.12 -19.64
C TRP A 25 5.92 -12.80 -18.57
N TRP A 26 6.23 -12.62 -17.28
CA TRP A 26 5.42 -13.18 -16.20
C TRP A 26 4.01 -12.61 -16.12
N ALA A 27 3.82 -11.34 -16.49
CA ALA A 27 2.48 -10.75 -16.57
C ALA A 27 1.64 -11.41 -17.69
N GLU A 28 2.26 -11.74 -18.82
CA GLU A 28 1.61 -12.47 -19.92
C GLU A 28 1.24 -13.91 -19.52
N GLN A 29 2.02 -14.53 -18.63
CA GLN A 29 1.75 -15.88 -18.11
C GLN A 29 0.67 -15.92 -17.00
N ASN A 30 -0.16 -14.89 -16.87
CA ASN A 30 -1.18 -14.78 -15.82
C ASN A 30 -2.62 -14.76 -16.37
N PRO A 31 -3.07 -15.81 -17.07
CA PRO A 31 -4.41 -15.83 -17.68
C PRO A 31 -5.55 -15.78 -16.65
N LYS A 32 -5.27 -16.08 -15.38
CA LYS A 32 -6.24 -16.06 -14.28
C LYS A 32 -6.28 -14.74 -13.51
N GLY A 33 -5.47 -13.75 -13.91
CA GLY A 33 -5.43 -12.43 -13.26
C GLY A 33 -5.11 -12.48 -11.77
N ARG A 34 -4.28 -13.44 -11.32
CA ARG A 34 -3.85 -13.54 -9.91
C ARG A 34 -2.86 -12.43 -9.58
N HIS A 35 -2.66 -12.09 -8.31
CA HIS A 35 -1.69 -11.06 -7.99
C HIS A 35 -0.27 -11.55 -8.34
N LEU A 36 0.39 -10.80 -9.20
CA LEU A 36 1.80 -10.97 -9.54
C LEU A 36 2.62 -9.95 -8.77
N LEU A 37 3.62 -10.39 -8.01
CA LEU A 37 4.56 -9.50 -7.34
C LEU A 37 5.99 -9.76 -7.82
N ALA A 38 6.75 -8.73 -8.15
CA ALA A 38 8.15 -8.87 -8.54
C ALA A 38 9.03 -9.23 -7.31
N GLY A 39 9.71 -10.37 -7.33
CA GLY A 39 10.74 -10.68 -6.33
C GLY A 39 12.05 -9.97 -6.64
N MET A 40 12.52 -9.09 -5.75
CA MET A 40 13.73 -8.27 -5.93
C MET A 40 14.85 -8.71 -4.98
N ASP A 41 16.09 -8.79 -5.47
CA ASP A 41 17.26 -9.16 -4.67
C ASP A 41 17.90 -7.94 -3.98
N SER A 42 17.35 -7.57 -2.84
CA SER A 42 17.93 -6.54 -1.96
C SER A 42 19.29 -6.92 -1.38
N THR A 43 19.71 -8.20 -1.43
CA THR A 43 21.04 -8.60 -0.94
C THR A 43 22.18 -8.10 -1.82
N LYS A 44 21.87 -7.68 -3.06
CA LYS A 44 22.81 -7.05 -3.99
C LYS A 44 23.17 -5.62 -3.61
N VAL A 45 22.47 -4.97 -2.67
CA VAL A 45 22.78 -3.61 -2.22
C VAL A 45 23.53 -3.63 -0.87
N PRO A 46 24.74 -3.05 -0.76
CA PRO A 46 25.49 -2.27 -1.77
C PRO A 46 26.51 -3.11 -2.58
N ARG A 47 26.45 -4.45 -2.48
CA ARG A 47 27.49 -5.37 -2.98
C ARG A 47 27.71 -5.28 -4.49
N ALA A 48 26.66 -5.46 -5.27
CA ALA A 48 26.70 -5.48 -6.73
C ALA A 48 25.89 -4.33 -7.35
N TRP A 49 24.91 -3.79 -6.62
CA TRP A 49 24.02 -2.74 -7.10
C TRP A 49 23.98 -1.55 -6.14
N LYS A 50 23.75 -0.37 -6.71
CA LYS A 50 23.36 0.81 -5.95
C LYS A 50 21.90 0.70 -5.54
N ALA A 51 21.50 1.41 -4.49
CA ALA A 51 20.08 1.51 -4.08
C ALA A 51 19.17 1.97 -5.23
N THR A 52 19.70 2.81 -6.13
CA THR A 52 18.99 3.32 -7.32
C THR A 52 18.53 2.21 -8.26
N GLU A 53 19.21 1.07 -8.30
CA GLU A 53 18.78 -0.09 -9.10
C GLU A 53 17.44 -0.63 -8.60
N ILE A 54 17.33 -0.94 -7.30
CA ILE A 54 16.09 -1.43 -6.71
C ILE A 54 14.97 -0.39 -6.78
N ILE A 55 15.30 0.90 -6.61
CA ILE A 55 14.33 1.99 -6.78
C ILE A 55 13.76 2.01 -8.21
N ARG A 56 14.62 1.89 -9.23
CA ARG A 56 14.18 1.82 -10.63
C ARG A 56 13.37 0.56 -10.89
N GLN A 57 13.74 -0.58 -10.31
CA GLN A 57 12.95 -1.82 -10.41
C GLN A 57 11.53 -1.63 -9.85
N ILE A 58 11.40 -1.01 -8.68
CA ILE A 58 10.09 -0.69 -8.07
C ILE A 58 9.28 0.26 -8.97
N GLN A 59 9.91 1.27 -9.56
CA GLN A 59 9.25 2.18 -10.49
C GLN A 59 8.78 1.48 -11.77
N LEU A 60 9.58 0.56 -12.31
CA LEU A 60 9.18 -0.27 -13.47
C LEU A 60 8.02 -1.21 -13.10
N THR A 61 8.08 -1.85 -11.93
CA THR A 61 6.99 -2.69 -11.40
C THR A 61 5.67 -1.92 -11.33
N ARG A 62 5.68 -0.67 -10.84
CA ARG A 62 4.47 0.17 -10.78
C ARG A 62 3.90 0.56 -12.14
N LYS A 63 4.74 0.58 -13.17
CA LYS A 63 4.34 0.92 -14.54
C LYS A 63 3.88 -0.30 -15.33
N GLN A 64 4.19 -1.52 -14.89
CA GLN A 64 3.85 -2.75 -15.59
C GLN A 64 2.38 -3.13 -15.35
N PRO A 65 1.53 -3.18 -16.40
CA PRO A 65 0.17 -3.68 -16.27
C PRO A 65 0.15 -5.15 -15.81
N GLY A 66 -0.82 -5.50 -14.97
CA GLY A 66 -0.99 -6.87 -14.46
C GLY A 66 -0.07 -7.24 -13.28
N VAL A 67 0.77 -6.32 -12.81
CA VAL A 67 1.64 -6.51 -11.64
C VAL A 67 1.09 -5.72 -10.46
N ALA A 68 0.91 -6.41 -9.32
CA ALA A 68 0.28 -5.86 -8.12
C ALA A 68 1.27 -5.27 -7.11
N GLY A 69 2.58 -5.57 -7.25
CA GLY A 69 3.60 -5.06 -6.35
C GLY A 69 4.92 -5.80 -6.45
N HIS A 70 5.66 -5.83 -5.35
CA HIS A 70 6.98 -6.46 -5.26
C HIS A 70 7.29 -6.94 -3.85
N VAL A 71 8.29 -7.81 -3.75
CA VAL A 71 8.78 -8.40 -2.51
C VAL A 71 10.30 -8.29 -2.45
N HIS A 72 10.83 -7.86 -1.31
CA HIS A 72 12.27 -7.83 -1.08
C HIS A 72 12.79 -9.17 -0.53
N TRP A 73 13.73 -9.77 -1.25
CA TRP A 73 14.62 -10.78 -0.70
C TRP A 73 15.93 -10.10 -0.26
N ASN A 74 16.20 -9.91 1.03
CA ASN A 74 15.40 -10.28 2.20
C ASN A 74 15.34 -9.13 3.22
N MET A 75 14.54 -9.33 4.27
CA MET A 75 14.37 -8.35 5.35
C MET A 75 15.68 -7.99 6.06
N ARG A 76 16.62 -8.93 6.21
CA ARG A 76 17.90 -8.68 6.88
C ARG A 76 18.73 -7.64 6.13
N SER A 77 18.71 -7.64 4.79
CA SER A 77 19.40 -6.62 3.98
C SER A 77 18.84 -5.22 4.23
N LEU A 78 17.52 -5.08 4.42
CA LEU A 78 16.88 -3.79 4.71
C LEU A 78 17.17 -3.29 6.14
N LEU A 79 17.15 -4.20 7.12
CA LEU A 79 17.42 -3.87 8.52
C LEU A 79 18.88 -3.43 8.73
N ARG A 80 19.82 -4.13 8.09
CA ARG A 80 21.27 -3.89 8.25
C ARG A 80 21.82 -2.75 7.38
N ASN A 81 21.01 -2.15 6.51
CA ASN A 81 21.43 -1.05 5.63
C ASN A 81 20.51 0.19 5.80
N PRO A 82 20.80 1.06 6.79
CA PRO A 82 20.01 2.25 7.06
C PRO A 82 19.91 3.23 5.90
N ASP A 83 20.98 3.40 5.13
CA ASP A 83 21.01 4.30 3.97
C ASP A 83 20.10 3.79 2.86
N PHE A 84 20.13 2.48 2.59
CA PHE A 84 19.23 1.89 1.61
C PHE A 84 17.76 2.03 2.02
N ARG A 85 17.43 1.76 3.30
CA ARG A 85 16.08 1.98 3.83
C ARG A 85 15.66 3.45 3.71
N THR A 86 16.55 4.39 4.02
CA THR A 86 16.30 5.83 3.91
C THR A 86 16.01 6.22 2.46
N ASN A 87 16.77 5.71 1.50
CA ASN A 87 16.53 5.95 0.08
C ASN A 87 15.17 5.40 -0.36
N LEU A 88 14.80 4.20 0.08
CA LEU A 88 13.50 3.62 -0.24
C LEU A 88 12.34 4.46 0.32
N ILE A 89 12.42 4.91 1.57
CA ILE A 89 11.39 5.76 2.20
C ILE A 89 11.25 7.11 1.49
N LYS A 90 12.38 7.73 1.11
CA LYS A 90 12.39 9.03 0.43
C LYS A 90 11.91 8.98 -1.01
N GLU A 91 12.08 7.87 -1.72
CA GLU A 91 11.85 7.81 -3.16
C GLU A 91 10.60 7.00 -3.54
N VAL A 92 10.34 5.89 -2.86
CA VAL A 92 9.32 4.91 -3.30
C VAL A 92 8.34 4.47 -2.22
N TYR A 93 8.65 4.62 -0.93
CA TYR A 93 7.75 4.30 0.20
C TYR A 93 7.30 5.55 0.96
N LEU A 94 6.87 6.55 0.21
CA LEU A 94 6.45 7.87 0.73
C LEU A 94 5.27 7.80 1.69
N GLN A 95 4.38 6.81 1.50
CA GLN A 95 3.17 6.66 2.29
C GLN A 95 2.86 5.19 2.54
N ARG A 96 2.25 4.91 3.70
CA ARG A 96 1.69 3.59 4.01
C ARG A 96 0.50 3.34 3.08
N THR A 97 0.38 2.11 2.58
CA THR A 97 -0.72 1.69 1.70
C THR A 97 -1.33 0.38 2.23
N VAL A 98 -2.52 0.06 1.75
CA VAL A 98 -3.14 -1.26 1.92
C VAL A 98 -2.82 -2.16 0.71
N PRO A 99 -2.80 -3.48 0.87
CA PRO A 99 -2.74 -4.41 -0.26
C PRO A 99 -3.96 -4.24 -1.19
N PRO A 100 -3.82 -4.50 -2.50
CA PRO A 100 -4.95 -4.51 -3.42
C PRO A 100 -5.93 -5.65 -3.11
N ALA A 101 -7.17 -5.49 -3.55
CA ALA A 101 -8.22 -6.48 -3.33
C ALA A 101 -7.95 -7.80 -4.08
N LEU A 102 -8.20 -8.93 -3.40
CA LEU A 102 -8.20 -10.28 -3.93
C LEU A 102 -9.60 -10.63 -4.43
N THR A 103 -10.06 -9.94 -5.48
CA THR A 103 -11.47 -9.98 -5.95
C THR A 103 -11.94 -11.35 -6.45
N TRP A 104 -11.08 -12.36 -6.55
CA TRP A 104 -11.48 -13.73 -6.86
C TRP A 104 -11.73 -14.60 -5.62
N LEU A 105 -11.39 -14.12 -4.43
CA LEU A 105 -11.69 -14.79 -3.15
C LEU A 105 -12.97 -14.24 -2.53
N ASP A 106 -13.13 -12.92 -2.60
CA ASP A 106 -14.31 -12.22 -2.09
C ASP A 106 -14.54 -10.93 -2.87
N GLN A 107 -15.80 -10.64 -3.14
CA GLN A 107 -16.24 -9.44 -3.86
C GLN A 107 -17.27 -8.64 -3.04
N THR A 108 -17.57 -9.07 -1.82
CA THR A 108 -18.52 -8.40 -0.95
C THR A 108 -17.75 -7.45 -0.05
N PRO A 109 -17.76 -6.13 -0.32
CA PRO A 109 -17.06 -5.20 0.54
C PRO A 109 -17.76 -5.10 1.91
N PRO A 110 -17.01 -4.72 2.96
CA PRO A 110 -17.63 -4.39 4.24
C PRO A 110 -18.61 -3.23 4.09
N GLY A 111 -19.59 -3.15 4.98
CA GLY A 111 -20.54 -2.05 4.97
C GLY A 111 -19.89 -0.68 5.21
N LYS A 112 -20.63 0.39 4.89
CA LYS A 112 -20.22 1.77 5.15
C LYS A 112 -20.07 2.02 6.66
N PRO A 113 -18.89 2.43 7.15
CA PRO A 113 -18.68 2.58 8.59
C PRO A 113 -19.45 3.75 9.18
N LEU A 114 -19.72 3.67 10.48
CA LEU A 114 -20.21 4.79 11.26
C LEU A 114 -19.01 5.64 11.65
N PHE A 115 -18.89 6.85 11.11
CA PHE A 115 -17.75 7.74 11.32
C PHE A 115 -18.18 9.06 11.95
N LYS A 116 -17.45 9.52 12.97
CA LYS A 116 -17.71 10.77 13.69
C LYS A 116 -16.40 11.53 13.96
N LEU A 117 -16.50 12.85 13.95
CA LEU A 117 -15.49 13.76 14.48
C LEU A 117 -16.06 14.43 15.72
N SER A 118 -15.29 14.48 16.80
CA SER A 118 -15.67 15.16 18.04
C SER A 118 -14.50 15.95 18.63
N GLY A 119 -14.84 16.94 19.45
CA GLY A 119 -13.86 17.87 20.03
C GLY A 119 -13.59 19.09 19.15
N SER A 120 -12.74 19.99 19.65
CA SER A 120 -12.36 21.24 18.99
C SER A 120 -10.90 21.59 19.28
N GLY A 121 -10.30 22.40 18.40
CA GLY A 121 -8.90 22.82 18.51
C GLY A 121 -7.93 21.64 18.59
N LEU A 122 -7.07 21.64 19.61
CA LEU A 122 -6.02 20.64 19.82
C LEU A 122 -6.52 19.28 20.36
N ARG A 123 -7.83 19.14 20.62
CA ARG A 123 -8.42 17.91 21.19
C ARG A 123 -9.37 17.21 20.20
N LEU A 124 -9.14 17.37 18.90
CA LEU A 124 -9.95 16.73 17.88
C LEU A 124 -9.72 15.23 17.84
N LYS A 125 -10.81 14.47 17.80
CA LYS A 125 -10.80 13.00 17.76
C LYS A 125 -11.68 12.50 16.62
N ALA A 126 -11.12 11.62 15.80
CA ALA A 126 -11.84 10.77 14.87
C ALA A 126 -12.24 9.49 15.60
N SER A 127 -13.52 9.10 15.52
CA SER A 127 -14.00 7.83 16.07
C SER A 127 -14.91 7.13 15.09
N TRP A 128 -14.91 5.80 15.14
CA TRP A 128 -15.65 5.00 14.18
C TRP A 128 -16.06 3.64 14.73
N LYS A 129 -17.01 3.03 14.02
CA LYS A 129 -17.46 1.65 14.24
C LYS A 129 -17.72 1.00 12.88
N ALA A 130 -17.33 -0.28 12.75
CA ALA A 130 -17.73 -1.09 11.61
C ALA A 130 -19.26 -1.24 11.57
N SER A 131 -19.80 -1.26 10.35
CA SER A 131 -21.18 -1.67 10.10
C SER A 131 -21.19 -3.15 9.73
N GLY A 132 -22.11 -3.91 10.31
CA GLY A 132 -22.20 -5.35 10.07
C GLY A 132 -21.20 -6.17 10.88
N GLU A 133 -21.00 -7.42 10.46
CA GLU A 133 -20.18 -8.42 11.16
C GLU A 133 -18.80 -8.64 10.51
N ASP A 134 -18.54 -7.98 9.38
CA ASP A 134 -17.31 -8.17 8.62
C ASP A 134 -16.07 -7.74 9.43
N LYS A 135 -15.03 -8.56 9.37
CA LYS A 135 -13.75 -8.28 10.03
C LYS A 135 -13.00 -7.21 9.25
N VAL A 136 -12.94 -6.01 9.80
CA VAL A 136 -12.10 -4.93 9.28
C VAL A 136 -10.64 -5.23 9.58
N ARG A 137 -9.82 -5.28 8.53
CA ARG A 137 -8.36 -5.47 8.62
C ARG A 137 -7.63 -4.14 8.74
N PHE A 138 -8.03 -3.14 7.96
CA PHE A 138 -7.48 -1.79 8.02
C PHE A 138 -8.59 -0.75 7.93
N TRP A 139 -8.34 0.41 8.54
CA TRP A 139 -9.09 1.63 8.32
C TRP A 139 -8.23 2.57 7.48
N VAL A 140 -8.80 3.13 6.42
CA VAL A 140 -8.16 4.18 5.63
C VAL A 140 -8.88 5.50 5.92
N LEU A 141 -8.19 6.40 6.62
CA LEU A 141 -8.69 7.73 6.92
C LEU A 141 -8.00 8.75 6.01
N GLN A 142 -8.76 9.34 5.10
CA GLN A 142 -8.30 10.41 4.22
C GLN A 142 -8.82 11.74 4.74
N MET A 143 -7.95 12.73 4.85
CA MET A 143 -8.28 14.06 5.37
C MET A 143 -7.75 15.14 4.44
N ARG A 144 -8.57 16.14 4.14
CA ARG A 144 -8.17 17.34 3.43
C ARG A 144 -7.99 18.51 4.38
N ARG A 145 -6.82 19.14 4.36
CA ARG A 145 -6.46 20.29 5.19
C ARG A 145 -5.68 21.30 4.37
N SER A 146 -6.12 22.55 4.37
CA SER A 146 -5.51 23.62 3.58
C SER A 146 -5.36 23.21 2.11
N GLY A 147 -6.40 22.56 1.57
CA GLY A 147 -6.42 22.02 0.22
C GLY A 147 -5.59 20.74 -0.03
N GLN A 148 -4.75 20.28 0.91
CA GLN A 148 -3.88 19.11 0.76
C GLN A 148 -4.50 17.84 1.34
N TRP A 149 -4.32 16.71 0.65
CA TRP A 149 -4.77 15.40 1.13
C TRP A 149 -3.69 14.70 1.94
N HIS A 150 -4.11 14.14 3.06
CA HIS A 150 -3.31 13.26 3.89
C HIS A 150 -4.06 11.94 4.10
N THR A 151 -3.34 10.82 4.08
CA THR A 151 -3.92 9.48 4.28
C THR A 151 -3.25 8.78 5.45
N GLU A 152 -4.07 8.27 6.36
CA GLU A 152 -3.65 7.40 7.46
C GLU A 152 -4.20 6.00 7.23
N VAL A 153 -3.33 5.00 7.32
CA VAL A 153 -3.70 3.58 7.31
C VAL A 153 -3.55 3.04 8.72
N ILE A 154 -4.67 2.67 9.32
CA ILE A 154 -4.81 2.33 10.74
C ILE A 154 -5.21 0.86 10.85
N ASP A 155 -4.68 0.15 11.84
CA ASP A 155 -5.02 -1.26 12.06
C ASP A 155 -6.49 -1.45 12.47
N GLY A 156 -7.12 -2.52 11.97
CA GLY A 156 -8.56 -2.75 12.09
C GLY A 156 -9.11 -2.82 13.52
N GLY A 157 -8.26 -3.17 14.49
CA GLY A 157 -8.61 -3.19 15.91
C GLY A 157 -8.80 -1.80 16.55
N ALA A 158 -8.39 -0.73 15.88
CA ALA A 158 -8.60 0.63 16.36
C ALA A 158 -10.04 1.09 16.09
N SER A 159 -10.58 1.91 16.99
CA SER A 159 -11.90 2.55 16.87
C SER A 159 -11.84 4.08 16.95
N SER A 160 -10.64 4.64 17.09
CA SER A 160 -10.42 6.08 17.09
C SER A 160 -8.97 6.46 16.84
N LEU A 161 -8.76 7.70 16.40
CA LEU A 161 -7.46 8.34 16.25
C LEU A 161 -7.54 9.79 16.76
N ALA A 162 -6.57 10.18 17.59
CA ALA A 162 -6.38 11.58 17.93
C ALA A 162 -5.79 12.31 16.71
N LEU A 163 -6.44 13.39 16.29
CA LEU A 163 -6.00 14.13 15.12
C LEU A 163 -5.11 15.30 15.57
N PRO A 164 -3.86 15.39 15.09
CA PRO A 164 -3.06 16.59 15.33
C PRO A 164 -3.67 17.76 14.57
N ASN A 165 -3.62 18.97 15.13
CA ASN A 165 -3.97 20.23 14.47
C ASN A 165 -5.48 20.50 14.24
N GLN A 166 -5.76 21.52 13.43
CA GLN A 166 -7.09 22.00 13.03
C GLN A 166 -7.95 20.88 12.41
N ALA A 167 -9.26 21.03 12.57
CA ALA A 167 -10.25 20.16 11.93
C ALA A 167 -10.10 20.16 10.41
N PRO A 168 -10.21 18.98 9.76
CA PRO A 168 -10.15 18.89 8.31
C PRO A 168 -11.37 19.55 7.67
N GLU A 169 -11.20 20.02 6.44
CA GLU A 169 -12.27 20.49 5.55
C GLU A 169 -13.18 19.31 5.18
N VAL A 170 -12.54 18.19 4.85
CA VAL A 170 -13.17 16.91 4.49
C VAL A 170 -12.43 15.78 5.17
N ALA A 171 -13.15 14.85 5.76
CA ALA A 171 -12.62 13.58 6.23
C ALA A 171 -13.44 12.43 5.68
N ALA A 172 -12.78 11.43 5.10
CA ALA A 172 -13.39 10.22 4.58
C ALA A 172 -12.77 9.00 5.27
N LEU A 173 -13.62 8.13 5.79
CA LEU A 173 -13.21 6.86 6.39
C LEU A 173 -13.70 5.68 5.56
N ILE A 174 -12.80 4.76 5.26
CA ILE A 174 -13.06 3.53 4.50
C ILE A 174 -12.61 2.34 5.35
N ALA A 175 -13.45 1.30 5.41
CA ALA A 175 -13.09 0.01 5.98
C ALA A 175 -12.49 -0.87 4.88
N ILE A 176 -11.38 -1.53 5.18
CA ILE A 176 -10.75 -2.53 4.30
C ILE A 176 -10.81 -3.88 5.01
N ASP A 177 -11.38 -4.89 4.36
CA ASP A 177 -11.48 -6.25 4.91
C ASP A 177 -10.17 -7.05 4.78
N GLN A 178 -10.20 -8.32 5.17
CA GLN A 178 -9.05 -9.24 5.10
C GLN A 178 -8.60 -9.58 3.66
N PHE A 179 -9.46 -9.38 2.66
CA PHE A 179 -9.19 -9.64 1.25
C PHE A 179 -8.84 -8.36 0.48
N GLY A 180 -8.89 -7.19 1.13
CA GLY A 180 -8.58 -5.89 0.53
C GLY A 180 -9.79 -5.18 -0.09
N ASN A 181 -11.01 -5.68 0.09
CA ASN A 181 -12.21 -5.00 -0.40
C ASN A 181 -12.48 -3.74 0.43
N ALA A 182 -12.85 -2.67 -0.26
CA ALA A 182 -13.08 -1.36 0.33
C ALA A 182 -14.58 -1.08 0.46
N SER A 183 -15.01 -0.66 1.66
CA SER A 183 -16.38 -0.20 1.88
C SER A 183 -16.67 1.13 1.16
N PRO A 184 -17.95 1.49 0.97
CA PRO A 184 -18.31 2.87 0.66
C PRO A 184 -17.77 3.84 1.72
N ALA A 185 -17.22 4.98 1.29
CA ALA A 185 -16.64 5.96 2.20
C ALA A 185 -17.71 6.61 3.09
N ALA A 186 -17.42 6.70 4.39
CA ALA A 186 -18.13 7.57 5.32
C ALA A 186 -17.46 8.95 5.29
N VAL A 187 -18.14 9.94 4.72
CA VAL A 187 -17.61 11.29 4.52
C VAL A 187 -18.23 12.27 5.49
N LEU A 188 -17.39 13.08 6.11
CA LEU A 188 -17.75 14.25 6.91
C LEU A 188 -17.12 15.47 6.25
N GLN A 189 -17.95 16.43 5.88
CA GLN A 189 -17.52 17.69 5.30
C GLN A 189 -18.02 18.83 6.20
N ARG A 190 -17.18 19.84 6.41
CA ARG A 190 -17.61 21.07 7.05
C ARG A 190 -18.20 21.99 5.98
N ASP A 191 -19.38 22.53 6.28
CA ASP A 191 -19.98 23.64 5.53
C ASP A 191 -19.13 24.91 5.65
#